data_AF-A0A377DGN3-F1
#
_entry.id   AF-A0A377DGN3-F1
#
_cell.length_a   1.000
_cell.length_b   1.000
_cell.length_c   1.000
_cell.angle_alpha   90.00
_cell.angle_beta   90.00
_cell.angle_gamma   90.00
#
_symmetry.space_group_name_H-M   'P 1'
#
loop_
_entity.id
_entity.type
_entity.pdbx_description
1 polymer ?
#
loop_
_entity_poly.entity_id
_entity_poly.type
_entity_poly.pdbx_seq_one_letter_code
_entity_poly.pdbx_strand_id
1 'polypeptide(L)'
;MNQLRAESIPEDVIAGASALVLTSYLVRCKPGEPMPEATMKAIEYAKKYNVPVVLTLGTKFVIAENPQWWQQFLKDHVSILAMNEDEAEALTGESDPLLASDKALDWVDLVLCTAGPIGCNMAGFTEDEAKRKTQHPLLPGAIAEFNQYEFSRAMRHKDCQNPLRVYSHIAPYMGGPEKIMNTNGAGDGALAALLHDITANSYHRSNVPNSSKHKFTWLTYSSLAQVCKYANRVSYQY
;
A
#
# COMPACT_ATOMS: atom_id res chain seq x y z
N MET A 1 -10.72 17.86 18.04
CA MET A 1 -9.56 17.01 17.71
C MET A 1 -9.50 17.01 16.19
N ASN A 2 -8.92 18.06 15.57
CA ASN A 2 -8.78 18.30 14.12
C ASN A 2 -8.15 19.70 13.85
N GLN A 3 -7.28 20.18 14.75
CA GLN A 3 -6.82 21.58 14.79
C GLN A 3 -5.39 21.77 14.26
N LEU A 4 -4.83 20.75 13.59
CA LEU A 4 -3.54 20.87 12.91
C LEU A 4 -3.69 21.86 11.75
N ARG A 5 -2.82 22.86 11.67
CA ARG A 5 -2.84 23.90 10.63
C ARG A 5 -1.78 23.60 9.57
N ALA A 6 -2.03 24.05 8.34
CA ALA A 6 -1.10 23.85 7.23
C ALA A 6 0.29 24.46 7.47
N GLU A 7 0.36 25.61 8.15
CA GLU A 7 1.63 26.25 8.54
C GLU A 7 2.48 25.40 9.50
N SER A 8 1.88 24.44 10.21
CA SER A 8 2.59 23.54 11.13
C SER A 8 3.25 22.36 10.42
N ILE A 9 3.07 22.21 9.11
CA ILE A 9 3.61 21.08 8.35
C ILE A 9 5.08 21.36 7.99
N PRO A 10 6.04 20.61 8.55
CA PRO A 10 7.46 20.84 8.28
C PRO A 10 7.85 20.31 6.89
N GLU A 11 8.14 21.22 5.97
CA GLU A 11 8.49 20.89 4.59
C GLU A 11 9.76 20.04 4.49
N ASP A 12 10.79 20.36 5.28
CA ASP A 12 12.10 19.68 5.28
C ASP A 12 12.00 18.22 5.74
N VAL A 13 11.14 17.95 6.73
CA VAL A 13 10.87 16.58 7.20
C VAL A 13 10.20 15.76 6.10
N ILE A 14 9.23 16.33 5.39
CA ILE A 14 8.56 15.64 4.28
C ILE A 14 9.54 15.45 3.13
N ALA A 15 10.36 16.44 2.80
CA ALA A 15 11.32 16.37 1.70
C ALA A 15 12.30 15.19 1.85
N GLY A 16 12.71 14.86 3.08
CA GLY A 16 13.62 13.76 3.39
C GLY A 16 12.94 12.40 3.62
N ALA A 17 11.60 12.33 3.56
CA ALA A 17 10.86 11.12 3.90
C ALA A 17 10.86 10.08 2.76
N SER A 18 10.86 8.80 3.13
CA SER A 18 10.67 7.68 2.17
C SER A 18 9.20 7.47 1.80
N ALA A 19 8.26 7.92 2.65
CA ALA A 19 6.82 7.88 2.42
C ALA A 19 6.11 8.88 3.36
N LEU A 20 4.96 9.41 2.93
CA LEU A 20 4.02 10.17 3.76
C LEU A 20 2.81 9.28 4.06
N VAL A 21 2.52 9.00 5.33
CA VAL A 21 1.44 8.08 5.72
C VAL A 21 0.24 8.84 6.26
N LEU A 22 -0.92 8.59 5.65
CA LEU A 22 -2.20 9.23 5.97
C LEU A 22 -3.27 8.16 6.24
N THR A 23 -4.36 8.56 6.89
CA THR A 23 -5.55 7.73 7.09
C THR A 23 -6.79 8.45 6.56
N SER A 24 -7.78 7.70 6.07
CA SER A 24 -9.07 8.25 5.63
C SER A 24 -9.78 9.05 6.72
N TYR A 25 -9.48 8.83 8.01
CA TYR A 25 -10.07 9.63 9.08
C TYR A 25 -9.69 11.11 9.05
N LEU A 26 -8.59 11.50 8.38
CA LEU A 26 -8.12 12.89 8.34
C LEU A 26 -9.08 13.82 7.58
N VAL A 27 -9.89 13.30 6.67
CA VAL A 27 -10.89 14.10 5.95
C VAL A 27 -12.24 14.12 6.67
N ARG A 28 -12.39 13.34 7.76
CA ARG A 28 -13.59 13.34 8.60
C ARG A 28 -13.49 14.43 9.67
N CYS A 29 -13.78 15.66 9.27
CA CYS A 29 -13.81 16.80 10.18
C CYS A 29 -15.12 17.60 10.09
N LYS A 30 -15.37 18.45 11.09
CA LYS A 30 -16.46 19.43 11.00
C LYS A 30 -16.10 20.48 9.94
N PRO A 31 -17.09 21.05 9.23
CA PRO A 31 -16.85 22.17 8.33
C PRO A 31 -16.09 23.30 9.04
N GLY A 32 -15.01 23.78 8.40
CA GLY A 32 -14.15 24.85 8.93
C GLY A 32 -13.01 24.41 9.84
N GLU A 33 -12.87 23.12 10.18
CA GLU A 33 -11.66 22.64 10.88
C GLU A 33 -10.45 22.54 9.92
N PRO A 34 -9.23 22.87 10.36
CA PRO A 34 -8.06 23.02 9.48
C PRO A 34 -7.37 21.70 9.07
N MET A 35 -7.76 20.55 9.63
CA MET A 35 -7.10 19.26 9.38
C MET A 35 -7.01 18.86 7.89
N PRO A 36 -8.07 18.97 7.07
CA PRO A 36 -7.97 18.64 5.64
C PRO A 36 -7.00 19.56 4.90
N GLU A 37 -6.96 20.84 5.23
CA GLU A 37 -6.02 21.80 4.64
C GLU A 37 -4.57 21.43 4.97
N ALA A 38 -4.30 21.08 6.24
CA ALA A 38 -2.98 20.62 6.65
C ALA A 38 -2.57 19.30 5.96
N THR A 39 -3.52 18.38 5.77
CA THR A 39 -3.31 17.14 5.03
C THR A 39 -2.94 17.41 3.57
N MET A 40 -3.66 18.32 2.91
CA MET A 40 -3.36 18.71 1.53
C MET A 40 -2.02 19.43 1.39
N LYS A 41 -1.62 20.25 2.38
CA LYS A 41 -0.29 20.86 2.42
C LYS A 41 0.82 19.81 2.53
N ALA A 42 0.65 18.77 3.35
CA ALA A 42 1.60 17.67 3.42
C ALA A 42 1.69 16.90 2.08
N ILE A 43 0.57 16.67 1.40
CA ILE A 43 0.52 16.04 0.08
C ILE A 43 1.21 16.92 -0.99
N GLU A 44 1.01 18.25 -0.92
CA GLU A 44 1.71 19.20 -1.79
C GLU A 44 3.23 19.05 -1.67
N TYR A 45 3.75 19.02 -0.43
CA TYR A 45 5.18 18.79 -0.19
C TYR A 45 5.62 17.39 -0.65
N ALA A 46 4.82 16.35 -0.39
CA ALA A 46 5.15 15.00 -0.86
C ALA A 46 5.27 14.94 -2.39
N LYS A 47 4.34 15.57 -3.13
CA LYS A 47 4.42 15.68 -4.59
C LYS A 47 5.66 16.46 -5.03
N LYS A 48 5.97 17.59 -4.38
CA LYS A 48 7.14 18.43 -4.68
C LYS A 48 8.45 17.65 -4.61
N TYR A 49 8.61 16.78 -3.61
CA TYR A 49 9.83 15.99 -3.40
C TYR A 49 9.73 14.55 -3.86
N ASN A 50 8.72 14.21 -4.66
CA ASN A 50 8.49 12.87 -5.20
C ASN A 50 8.31 11.76 -4.12
N VAL A 51 7.87 12.12 -2.93
CA VAL A 51 7.61 11.19 -1.83
C VAL A 51 6.29 10.45 -2.10
N PRO A 52 6.26 9.10 -2.02
CA PRO A 52 5.03 8.35 -2.18
C PRO A 52 4.07 8.63 -1.00
N VAL A 53 2.84 8.98 -1.32
CA VAL A 53 1.76 9.11 -0.34
C VAL A 53 1.12 7.74 -0.12
N VAL A 54 0.98 7.36 1.13
CA VAL A 54 0.36 6.13 1.60
C VAL A 54 -0.97 6.49 2.25
N LEU A 55 -2.05 5.80 1.90
CA LEU A 55 -3.35 5.95 2.54
C LEU A 55 -3.81 4.61 3.11
N THR A 56 -4.10 4.58 4.42
CA THR A 56 -4.84 3.47 5.05
C THR A 56 -6.30 3.85 5.22
N LEU A 57 -7.21 2.94 4.88
CA LEU A 57 -8.65 3.16 5.01
C LEU A 57 -9.15 2.86 6.43
N GLY A 58 -10.31 3.40 6.74
CA GLY A 58 -10.94 3.31 8.06
C GLY A 58 -12.25 4.11 8.10
N THR A 59 -13.43 3.51 8.23
CA THR A 59 -13.81 2.11 8.00
C THR A 59 -14.66 2.01 6.73
N LYS A 60 -15.11 0.81 6.35
CA LYS A 60 -16.04 0.60 5.21
C LYS A 60 -17.21 1.58 5.15
N PHE A 61 -17.76 1.98 6.30
CA PHE A 61 -18.88 2.93 6.36
C PHE A 61 -18.48 4.32 5.87
N VAL A 62 -17.27 4.79 6.22
CA VAL A 62 -16.73 6.08 5.76
C VAL A 62 -16.46 6.05 4.25
N ILE A 63 -16.02 4.92 3.73
CA ILE A 63 -15.72 4.76 2.31
C ILE A 63 -17.02 4.68 1.49
N ALA A 64 -18.00 3.92 1.98
CA ALA A 64 -19.29 3.70 1.32
C ALA A 64 -20.15 4.97 1.18
N GLU A 65 -19.91 6.00 1.99
CA GLU A 65 -20.61 7.30 1.85
C GLU A 65 -20.35 7.97 0.50
N ASN A 66 -19.11 7.87 -0.03
CA ASN A 66 -18.77 8.42 -1.34
C ASN A 66 -17.55 7.71 -1.98
N PRO A 67 -17.70 6.49 -2.51
CA PRO A 67 -16.60 5.73 -3.09
C PRO A 67 -15.94 6.44 -4.27
N GLN A 68 -16.73 7.14 -5.10
CA GLN A 68 -16.22 7.85 -6.28
C GLN A 68 -15.26 8.98 -5.91
N TRP A 69 -15.56 9.71 -4.83
CA TRP A 69 -14.64 10.74 -4.32
C TRP A 69 -13.33 10.12 -3.85
N TRP A 70 -13.38 8.99 -3.13
CA TRP A 70 -12.18 8.26 -2.70
C TRP A 70 -11.36 7.75 -3.88
N GLN A 71 -11.99 7.17 -4.89
CA GLN A 71 -11.32 6.73 -6.12
C GLN A 71 -10.59 7.88 -6.81
N GLN A 72 -11.21 9.06 -6.89
CA GLN A 72 -10.57 10.23 -7.47
C GLN A 72 -9.41 10.75 -6.59
N PHE A 73 -9.60 10.80 -5.27
CA PHE A 73 -8.55 11.17 -4.33
C PHE A 73 -7.33 10.24 -4.43
N LEU A 74 -7.56 8.93 -4.59
CA LEU A 74 -6.50 7.94 -4.80
C LEU A 74 -5.71 8.25 -6.07
N LYS A 75 -6.38 8.41 -7.21
CA LYS A 75 -5.75 8.75 -8.50
C LYS A 75 -4.90 10.02 -8.40
N ASP A 76 -5.42 11.03 -7.73
CA ASP A 76 -4.79 12.35 -7.72
C ASP A 76 -3.60 12.42 -6.77
N HIS A 77 -3.60 11.65 -5.68
CA HIS A 77 -2.69 11.90 -4.56
C HIS A 77 -1.96 10.68 -4.03
N VAL A 78 -2.47 9.46 -4.20
CA VAL A 78 -2.00 8.29 -3.46
C VAL A 78 -1.16 7.38 -4.34
N SER A 79 -0.03 6.93 -3.79
CA SER A 79 0.86 5.96 -4.43
C SER A 79 0.63 4.56 -3.84
N ILE A 80 0.35 4.45 -2.55
CA ILE A 80 0.21 3.16 -1.87
C ILE A 80 -1.10 3.14 -1.08
N LEU A 81 -1.91 2.11 -1.29
CA LEU A 81 -3.19 1.90 -0.60
C LEU A 81 -3.08 0.72 0.37
N ALA A 82 -3.55 0.92 1.60
CA ALA A 82 -3.77 -0.15 2.57
C ALA A 82 -5.26 -0.20 2.94
N MET A 83 -5.84 -1.40 2.91
CA MET A 83 -7.25 -1.63 3.20
C MET A 83 -7.47 -3.07 3.69
N ASN A 84 -8.60 -3.32 4.34
CA ASN A 84 -9.12 -4.68 4.48
C ASN A 84 -10.14 -5.02 3.37
N GLU A 85 -10.54 -6.29 3.28
CA GLU A 85 -11.51 -6.79 2.29
C GLU A 85 -12.87 -6.06 2.31
N ASP A 86 -13.37 -5.72 3.49
CA ASP A 86 -14.63 -5.00 3.70
C ASP A 86 -14.55 -3.54 3.16
N GLU A 87 -13.42 -2.88 3.41
CA GLU A 87 -13.13 -1.54 2.88
C GLU A 87 -12.87 -1.56 1.38
N ALA A 88 -12.22 -2.62 0.89
CA ALA A 88 -11.95 -2.84 -0.51
C ALA A 88 -13.25 -3.02 -1.31
N GLU A 89 -14.18 -3.83 -0.80
CA GLU A 89 -15.51 -3.97 -1.40
C GLU A 89 -16.26 -2.64 -1.39
N ALA A 90 -16.25 -1.90 -0.27
CA ALA A 90 -16.88 -0.59 -0.21
C ALA A 90 -16.30 0.43 -1.20
N LEU A 91 -14.98 0.37 -1.45
CA LEU A 91 -14.30 1.27 -2.39
C LEU A 91 -14.55 0.88 -3.85
N THR A 92 -14.56 -0.41 -4.15
CA THR A 92 -14.44 -0.93 -5.52
C THR A 92 -15.72 -1.58 -6.06
N GLY A 93 -16.60 -2.02 -5.17
CA GLY A 93 -17.74 -2.89 -5.47
C GLY A 93 -17.38 -4.36 -5.71
N GLU A 94 -16.11 -4.75 -5.58
CA GLU A 94 -15.64 -6.12 -5.77
C GLU A 94 -15.52 -6.83 -4.41
N SER A 95 -16.22 -7.95 -4.24
CA SER A 95 -16.14 -8.76 -3.01
C SER A 95 -14.95 -9.71 -2.98
N ASP A 96 -14.34 -10.02 -4.13
CA ASP A 96 -13.08 -10.75 -4.21
C ASP A 96 -11.91 -9.78 -3.93
N PRO A 97 -11.13 -9.97 -2.85
CA PRO A 97 -10.02 -9.08 -2.51
C PRO A 97 -8.95 -8.98 -3.61
N LEU A 98 -8.78 -10.02 -4.44
CA LEU A 98 -7.86 -10.00 -5.57
C LEU A 98 -8.35 -9.04 -6.66
N LEU A 99 -9.64 -9.10 -7.01
CA LEU A 99 -10.25 -8.19 -7.98
C LEU A 99 -10.34 -6.76 -7.47
N ALA A 100 -10.68 -6.57 -6.18
CA ALA A 100 -10.68 -5.26 -5.55
C ALA A 100 -9.28 -4.63 -5.58
N SER A 101 -8.25 -5.42 -5.28
CA SER A 101 -6.85 -4.97 -5.32
C SER A 101 -6.40 -4.66 -6.75
N ASP A 102 -6.79 -5.48 -7.73
CA ASP A 102 -6.50 -5.24 -9.14
C ASP A 102 -7.15 -3.95 -9.65
N LYS A 103 -8.42 -3.74 -9.34
CA LYS A 103 -9.15 -2.52 -9.71
C LYS A 103 -8.55 -1.28 -9.06
N ALA A 104 -8.09 -1.39 -7.82
CA ALA A 104 -7.40 -0.29 -7.14
C ALA A 104 -6.07 0.12 -7.81
N LEU A 105 -5.41 -0.79 -8.55
CA LEU A 105 -4.22 -0.44 -9.34
C LEU A 105 -4.51 0.49 -10.54
N ASP A 106 -5.78 0.73 -10.89
CA ASP A 106 -6.13 1.80 -11.81
C ASP A 106 -5.83 3.19 -11.22
N TRP A 107 -5.66 3.27 -9.89
CA TRP A 107 -5.59 4.54 -9.15
C TRP A 107 -4.28 4.72 -8.39
N VAL A 108 -3.65 3.63 -7.95
CA VAL A 108 -2.43 3.68 -7.12
C VAL A 108 -1.34 2.75 -7.65
N ASP A 109 -0.12 2.93 -7.17
CA ASP A 109 1.06 2.16 -7.59
C ASP A 109 1.18 0.78 -6.91
N LEU A 110 0.69 0.66 -5.66
CA LEU A 110 0.82 -0.53 -4.83
C LEU A 110 -0.37 -0.64 -3.86
N VAL A 111 -0.88 -1.86 -3.68
CA VAL A 111 -2.01 -2.17 -2.82
C VAL A 111 -1.62 -3.26 -1.82
N LEU A 112 -1.97 -3.05 -0.56
CA LEU A 112 -1.95 -4.04 0.51
C LEU A 112 -3.40 -4.27 0.96
N CYS A 113 -3.94 -5.46 0.70
CA CYS A 113 -5.30 -5.82 1.10
C CYS A 113 -5.26 -6.97 2.13
N THR A 114 -5.61 -6.68 3.38
CA THR A 114 -5.74 -7.70 4.42
C THR A 114 -7.11 -8.36 4.36
N ALA A 115 -7.14 -9.68 4.44
CA ALA A 115 -8.33 -10.48 4.22
C ALA A 115 -8.58 -11.45 5.39
N GLY A 116 -8.45 -10.97 6.63
CA GLY A 116 -8.67 -11.74 7.86
C GLY A 116 -8.16 -13.19 7.81
N PRO A 117 -9.04 -14.21 7.89
CA PRO A 117 -8.66 -15.62 7.86
C PRO A 117 -8.17 -16.13 6.48
N ILE A 118 -8.45 -15.40 5.39
CA ILE A 118 -7.92 -15.68 4.05
C ILE A 118 -6.45 -15.26 3.96
N GLY A 119 -6.01 -14.32 4.80
CA GLY A 119 -4.63 -13.87 4.90
C GLY A 119 -4.43 -12.48 4.32
N CYS A 120 -3.49 -12.32 3.39
CA CYS A 120 -3.14 -11.01 2.84
C CYS A 120 -2.79 -11.09 1.35
N ASN A 121 -3.32 -10.14 0.59
CA ASN A 121 -3.01 -9.92 -0.81
C ASN A 121 -2.17 -8.65 -0.98
N MET A 122 -1.22 -8.69 -1.91
CA MET A 122 -0.58 -7.50 -2.44
C MET A 122 -0.72 -7.49 -3.96
N ALA A 123 -0.96 -6.31 -4.51
CA ALA A 123 -1.00 -6.06 -5.95
C ALA A 123 -0.17 -4.81 -6.24
N GLY A 124 0.62 -4.79 -7.32
CA GLY A 124 1.43 -3.64 -7.68
C GLY A 124 1.96 -3.73 -9.10
N PHE A 125 2.83 -2.80 -9.46
CA PHE A 125 3.51 -2.80 -10.76
C PHE A 125 4.98 -3.22 -10.64
N THR A 126 5.51 -3.84 -11.68
CA THR A 126 6.96 -4.03 -11.91
C THR A 126 7.28 -3.65 -13.36
N GLU A 127 8.53 -3.34 -13.66
CA GLU A 127 9.00 -3.30 -15.05
C GLU A 127 8.95 -4.72 -15.66
N ASP A 128 8.36 -4.86 -16.85
CA ASP A 128 8.23 -6.16 -17.51
C ASP A 128 9.58 -6.83 -17.76
N GLU A 129 10.60 -6.06 -18.15
CA GLU A 129 11.98 -6.55 -18.36
C GLU A 129 12.58 -7.16 -17.08
N ALA A 130 12.18 -6.66 -15.93
CA ALA A 130 12.74 -7.04 -14.63
C ALA A 130 11.84 -8.00 -13.82
N LYS A 131 10.76 -8.51 -14.43
CA LYS A 131 9.85 -9.45 -13.78
C LYS A 131 10.57 -10.73 -13.36
N ARG A 132 10.24 -11.23 -12.18
CA ARG A 132 10.80 -12.47 -11.62
C ARG A 132 9.68 -13.46 -11.34
N LYS A 133 9.75 -14.60 -12.03
CA LYS A 133 8.78 -15.70 -11.88
C LYS A 133 8.85 -16.31 -10.49
N THR A 134 7.70 -16.75 -10.00
CA THR A 134 7.61 -17.52 -8.76
C THR A 134 8.25 -18.90 -8.91
N GLN A 135 8.66 -19.48 -7.78
CA GLN A 135 9.00 -20.89 -7.65
C GLN A 135 7.93 -21.66 -6.86
N HIS A 136 6.91 -20.96 -6.35
CA HIS A 136 5.77 -21.58 -5.68
C HIS A 136 4.78 -22.13 -6.72
N PRO A 137 3.87 -23.04 -6.31
CA PRO A 137 2.75 -23.42 -7.17
C PRO A 137 1.97 -22.20 -7.65
N LEU A 138 1.55 -22.23 -8.92
CA LEU A 138 0.68 -21.20 -9.48
C LEU A 138 -0.70 -21.33 -8.86
N LEU A 139 -1.22 -20.22 -8.34
CA LEU A 139 -2.47 -20.19 -7.62
C LEU A 139 -3.64 -19.93 -8.58
N PRO A 140 -4.77 -20.65 -8.43
CA PRO A 140 -6.00 -20.31 -9.13
C PRO A 140 -6.66 -19.09 -8.46
N GLY A 141 -7.45 -18.34 -9.23
CA GLY A 141 -8.21 -17.19 -8.74
C GLY A 141 -8.98 -16.53 -9.88
N ALA A 142 -9.68 -15.43 -9.58
CA ALA A 142 -10.36 -14.65 -10.61
C ALA A 142 -9.40 -14.12 -11.68
N ILE A 143 -8.13 -13.88 -11.31
CA ILE A 143 -7.01 -13.69 -12.22
C ILE A 143 -6.23 -15.00 -12.27
N ALA A 144 -6.17 -15.64 -13.44
CA ALA A 144 -5.48 -16.91 -13.61
C ALA A 144 -3.98 -16.75 -13.31
N GLU A 145 -3.42 -17.67 -12.50
CA GLU A 145 -2.00 -17.71 -12.16
C GLU A 145 -1.49 -16.35 -11.61
N PHE A 146 -2.30 -15.61 -10.84
CA PHE A 146 -1.99 -14.25 -10.44
C PHE A 146 -0.62 -14.08 -9.76
N ASN A 147 -0.14 -15.11 -9.04
CA ASN A 147 1.16 -15.09 -8.38
C ASN A 147 2.34 -15.44 -9.30
N GLN A 148 2.14 -15.60 -10.62
CA GLN A 148 3.16 -16.02 -11.58
C GLN A 148 4.46 -15.23 -11.47
N TYR A 149 4.39 -13.95 -11.12
CA TYR A 149 5.53 -13.04 -10.98
C TYR A 149 5.70 -12.44 -9.58
N GLU A 150 5.22 -13.11 -8.53
CA GLU A 150 5.24 -12.59 -7.15
C GLU A 150 6.67 -12.35 -6.57
N PHE A 151 7.71 -12.85 -7.24
CA PHE A 151 9.11 -12.58 -6.90
C PHE A 151 9.62 -11.26 -7.48
N SER A 152 8.78 -10.52 -8.20
CA SER A 152 9.05 -9.16 -8.68
C SER A 152 8.96 -8.15 -7.54
N ARG A 153 9.72 -7.06 -7.66
CA ARG A 153 9.68 -5.93 -6.72
C ARG A 153 8.70 -4.90 -7.24
N ALA A 154 8.07 -4.16 -6.33
CA ALA A 154 7.18 -3.09 -6.73
C ALA A 154 7.97 -1.90 -7.29
N MET A 155 7.41 -1.26 -8.31
CA MET A 155 7.80 0.03 -8.87
C MET A 155 6.57 0.92 -8.91
N ARG A 156 6.77 2.23 -8.90
CA ARG A 156 5.69 3.16 -9.19
C ARG A 156 5.38 3.09 -10.67
N HIS A 157 4.11 3.16 -11.04
CA HIS A 157 3.68 3.06 -12.44
C HIS A 157 4.42 4.07 -13.32
N LYS A 158 4.59 5.30 -12.84
CA LYS A 158 5.30 6.37 -13.56
C LYS A 158 6.81 6.12 -13.75
N ASP A 159 7.40 5.21 -12.97
CA ASP A 159 8.82 4.86 -13.02
C ASP A 159 9.05 3.63 -13.93
N CYS A 160 7.99 3.03 -14.48
CA CYS A 160 8.04 1.92 -15.43
C CYS A 160 7.97 2.43 -16.87
N GLN A 161 8.72 1.81 -17.77
CA GLN A 161 8.58 1.96 -19.22
C GLN A 161 7.47 1.05 -19.75
N ASN A 162 7.44 -0.22 -19.32
CA ASN A 162 6.39 -1.17 -19.63
C ASN A 162 5.85 -1.79 -18.32
N PRO A 163 4.92 -1.10 -17.63
CA PRO A 163 4.40 -1.56 -16.35
C PRO A 163 3.62 -2.87 -16.50
N LEU A 164 4.03 -3.88 -15.72
CA LEU A 164 3.34 -5.16 -15.59
C LEU A 164 2.70 -5.26 -14.20
N ARG A 165 1.40 -5.57 -14.15
CA ARG A 165 0.72 -5.89 -12.89
C ARG A 165 1.23 -7.21 -12.33
N VAL A 166 1.53 -7.23 -11.04
CA VAL A 166 1.99 -8.40 -10.31
C VAL A 166 1.26 -8.51 -8.98
N TYR A 167 0.99 -9.74 -8.57
CA TYR A 167 0.17 -10.05 -7.41
C TYR A 167 0.88 -11.08 -6.54
N SER A 168 0.57 -11.10 -5.25
CA SER A 168 0.97 -12.17 -4.34
C SER A 168 -0.09 -12.34 -3.26
N HIS A 169 -0.24 -13.58 -2.80
CA HIS A 169 -1.11 -13.95 -1.70
C HIS A 169 -0.30 -14.72 -0.68
N ILE A 170 -0.62 -14.53 0.60
CA ILE A 170 -0.14 -15.41 1.66
C ILE A 170 -1.26 -15.71 2.65
N ALA A 171 -1.42 -16.98 2.98
CA ALA A 171 -2.31 -17.44 4.05
C ALA A 171 -1.78 -17.01 5.44
N PRO A 172 -2.65 -16.96 6.47
CA PRO A 172 -2.24 -16.59 7.82
C PRO A 172 -1.05 -17.40 8.35
N TYR A 173 -0.14 -16.73 9.05
CA TYR A 173 1.04 -17.37 9.62
C TYR A 173 0.64 -18.51 10.58
N MET A 174 1.29 -19.68 10.45
CA MET A 174 1.00 -20.88 11.24
C MET A 174 -0.48 -21.34 11.21
N GLY A 175 -1.23 -20.99 10.15
CA GLY A 175 -2.65 -21.32 10.05
C GLY A 175 -3.58 -20.33 10.78
N GLY A 176 -3.02 -19.24 11.30
CA GLY A 176 -3.75 -18.25 12.10
C GLY A 176 -3.62 -18.51 13.61
N PRO A 177 -4.00 -17.54 14.45
CA PRO A 177 -3.94 -17.70 15.89
C PRO A 177 -5.04 -18.65 16.39
N GLU A 178 -4.75 -19.46 17.41
CA GLU A 178 -5.77 -20.32 18.07
C GLU A 178 -6.93 -19.50 18.65
N LYS A 179 -6.65 -18.25 19.05
CA LYS A 179 -7.63 -17.30 19.55
C LYS A 179 -7.34 -15.92 18.95
N ILE A 180 -8.36 -15.33 18.33
CA ILE A 180 -8.31 -13.94 17.87
C ILE A 180 -8.24 -13.04 19.12
N MET A 181 -7.09 -12.41 19.32
CA MET A 181 -6.87 -11.47 20.43
C MET A 181 -7.40 -10.08 20.04
N ASN A 182 -6.96 -9.55 18.90
CA ASN A 182 -7.48 -8.30 18.36
C ASN A 182 -7.26 -8.19 16.84
N THR A 183 -8.34 -8.11 16.05
CA THR A 183 -8.22 -7.82 14.61
C THR A 183 -8.01 -6.34 14.31
N ASN A 184 -8.37 -5.45 15.22
CA ASN A 184 -8.17 -4.00 15.06
C ASN A 184 -6.69 -3.68 15.25
N GLY A 185 -6.06 -3.16 14.19
CA GLY A 185 -4.64 -2.81 14.16
C GLY A 185 -3.74 -3.91 13.56
N ALA A 186 -4.25 -5.12 13.32
CA ALA A 186 -3.48 -6.16 12.62
C ALA A 186 -3.11 -5.70 11.18
N GLY A 187 -4.06 -5.05 10.49
CA GLY A 187 -3.83 -4.44 9.18
C GLY A 187 -2.84 -3.27 9.21
N ASP A 188 -2.90 -2.44 10.25
CA ASP A 188 -1.94 -1.34 10.45
C ASP A 188 -0.53 -1.87 10.73
N GLY A 189 -0.42 -2.98 11.45
CA GLY A 189 0.84 -3.70 11.65
C GLY A 189 1.41 -4.26 10.34
N ALA A 190 0.56 -4.86 9.50
CA ALA A 190 0.95 -5.30 8.15
C ALA A 190 1.45 -4.11 7.30
N LEU A 191 0.80 -2.94 7.39
CA LEU A 191 1.27 -1.73 6.73
C LEU A 191 2.64 -1.26 7.26
N ALA A 192 2.87 -1.31 8.57
CA ALA A 192 4.18 -0.97 9.14
C ALA A 192 5.32 -1.83 8.58
N ALA A 193 5.05 -3.12 8.34
CA ALA A 193 6.01 -4.02 7.70
C ALA A 193 6.35 -3.61 6.25
N LEU A 194 5.35 -3.19 5.47
CA LEU A 194 5.54 -2.66 4.12
C LEU A 194 6.35 -1.34 4.14
N LEU A 195 6.01 -0.41 5.05
CA LEU A 195 6.73 0.86 5.21
C LEU A 195 8.21 0.64 5.56
N HIS A 196 8.50 -0.36 6.37
CA HIS A 196 9.86 -0.74 6.70
C HIS A 196 10.64 -1.20 5.45
N ASP A 197 10.06 -2.04 4.59
CA ASP A 197 10.73 -2.51 3.36
C ASP A 197 10.96 -1.39 2.34
N ILE A 198 10.01 -0.44 2.19
CA ILE A 198 10.17 0.76 1.36
C ILE A 198 11.30 1.66 1.89
N THR A 199 11.36 1.84 3.20
CA THR A 199 12.41 2.66 3.82
C THR A 199 13.78 1.98 3.72
N ALA A 200 13.83 0.65 3.84
CA ALA A 200 15.05 -0.12 3.63
C ALA A 200 15.60 0.04 2.20
N ASN A 201 14.73 0.15 1.20
CA ASN A 201 15.15 0.43 -0.19
C ASN A 201 15.83 1.79 -0.31
N SER A 202 15.25 2.84 0.30
CA SER A 202 15.80 4.19 0.31
C SER A 202 17.15 4.23 1.05
N TYR A 203 17.23 3.62 2.23
CA TYR A 203 18.45 3.51 3.02
C TYR A 203 19.55 2.73 2.28
N HIS A 204 19.23 1.61 1.65
CA HIS A 204 20.22 0.83 0.91
C HIS A 204 20.69 1.57 -0.35
N ARG A 205 19.83 2.39 -0.97
CA ARG A 205 20.18 3.20 -2.15
C ARG A 205 21.15 4.33 -1.82
N SER A 206 20.96 5.01 -0.69
CA SER A 206 21.86 6.08 -0.28
C SER A 206 23.25 5.55 0.11
N ASN A 207 23.31 4.38 0.75
CA ASN A 207 24.58 3.81 1.23
C ASN A 207 25.34 3.01 0.16
N VAL A 208 24.64 2.32 -0.73
CA VAL A 208 25.25 1.44 -1.74
C VAL A 208 24.63 1.67 -3.13
N PRO A 209 24.77 2.88 -3.71
CA PRO A 209 24.06 3.27 -4.93
C PRO A 209 24.42 2.40 -6.14
N ASN A 210 25.66 1.89 -6.20
CA ASN A 210 26.15 1.06 -7.30
C ASN A 210 25.76 -0.43 -7.17
N SER A 211 24.97 -0.79 -6.16
CA SER A 211 24.48 -2.16 -6.01
C SER A 211 23.58 -2.56 -7.18
N SER A 212 23.65 -3.84 -7.57
CA SER A 212 22.72 -4.42 -8.55
C SER A 212 21.24 -4.30 -8.13
N LYS A 213 20.97 -4.06 -6.83
CA LYS A 213 19.64 -3.77 -6.29
C LYS A 213 19.02 -2.47 -6.81
N HIS A 214 19.78 -1.57 -7.44
CA HIS A 214 19.29 -0.24 -7.85
C HIS A 214 19.41 0.03 -9.35
N LYS A 215 19.54 -1.03 -10.16
CA LYS A 215 19.50 -0.91 -11.64
C LYS A 215 18.21 -0.27 -12.17
N PHE A 216 17.11 -0.39 -11.42
CA PHE A 216 15.84 0.28 -11.69
C PHE A 216 15.42 1.09 -10.47
N THR A 217 14.52 2.05 -10.67
CA THR A 217 13.92 2.88 -9.60
C THR A 217 12.83 2.10 -8.88
N TRP A 218 13.23 1.16 -8.05
CA TRP A 218 12.31 0.34 -7.26
C TRP A 218 11.61 1.14 -6.16
N LEU A 219 10.37 0.77 -5.83
CA LEU A 219 9.62 1.23 -4.67
C LEU A 219 9.96 0.40 -3.43
N THR A 220 9.85 -0.93 -3.53
CA THR A 220 10.17 -1.87 -2.44
C THR A 220 11.59 -2.42 -2.55
N TYR A 221 12.19 -2.80 -1.42
CA TYR A 221 13.49 -3.46 -1.38
C TYR A 221 13.38 -4.94 -1.74
N SER A 222 12.31 -5.57 -1.26
CA SER A 222 12.00 -6.99 -1.42
C SER A 222 10.87 -7.21 -2.42
N SER A 223 10.70 -8.45 -2.88
CA SER A 223 9.59 -8.80 -3.76
C SER A 223 8.24 -8.79 -3.03
N LEU A 224 7.13 -8.73 -3.78
CA LEU A 224 5.78 -8.81 -3.19
C LEU A 224 5.63 -10.01 -2.25
N ALA A 225 6.03 -11.21 -2.68
CA ALA A 225 5.95 -12.41 -1.84
C ALA A 225 6.75 -12.29 -0.52
N GLN A 226 7.91 -11.63 -0.55
CA GLN A 226 8.72 -11.43 0.66
C GLN A 226 8.10 -10.39 1.59
N VAL A 227 7.52 -9.33 1.04
CA VAL A 227 6.81 -8.32 1.82
C VAL A 227 5.53 -8.90 2.41
N CYS A 228 4.72 -9.64 1.65
CA CYS A 228 3.57 -10.41 2.14
C CYS A 228 3.96 -11.30 3.33
N LYS A 229 5.06 -12.05 3.19
CA LYS A 229 5.57 -12.91 4.26
C LYS A 229 5.93 -12.13 5.53
N TYR A 230 6.51 -10.95 5.40
CA TYR A 230 6.84 -10.12 6.53
C TYR A 230 5.60 -9.50 7.17
N ALA A 231 4.73 -8.88 6.38
CA ALA A 231 3.48 -8.27 6.80
C ALA A 231 2.57 -9.27 7.55
N ASN A 232 2.41 -10.48 7.01
CA ASN A 232 1.62 -11.55 7.61
C ASN A 232 2.16 -12.02 8.97
N ARG A 233 3.49 -11.99 9.17
CA ARG A 233 4.10 -12.32 10.46
C ARG A 233 3.90 -11.23 11.49
N VAL A 234 3.91 -9.96 11.06
CA VAL A 234 3.65 -8.83 11.95
C VAL A 234 2.19 -8.81 12.36
N SER A 235 1.25 -9.04 11.44
CA SER A 235 -0.17 -9.09 11.75
C SER A 235 -0.55 -10.21 12.70
N TYR A 236 0.18 -11.33 12.70
CA TYR A 236 -0.05 -12.46 13.63
C TYR A 236 0.20 -12.11 15.11
N GLN A 237 0.96 -11.05 15.40
CA GLN A 237 1.23 -10.64 16.79
C GLN A 237 0.06 -9.88 17.46
N TYR A 238 -1.00 -9.57 16.70
CA TYR A 238 -2.21 -8.89 17.15
C TYR A 238 -3.36 -9.88 17.35
#